data_AF-A0A8C7IC24-F1
#
_entry.id   AF-A0A8C7IC24-F1
#
_cell.length_a   1.000
_cell.length_b   1.000
_cell.length_c   1.000
_cell.angle_alpha   90.00
_cell.angle_beta   90.00
_cell.angle_gamma   90.00
#
_symmetry.space_group_name_H-M   'P 1'
#
loop_
_entity.id
_entity.type
_entity.pdbx_description
1 polymer ?
#
loop_
_entity_poly.entity_id
_entity_poly.type
_entity_poly.pdbx_seq_one_letter_code
_entity_poly.pdbx_strand_id
1 'polypeptide(L)'
;MVQKYQSPIRVYKHPFELVMEAYERRFPTCHLIPMFVDSEVLEETESEDGSVHNVQRRCKLDVDAPRLLKRIAGVDYVYFSQENTLNKRERTLHIESHNETFSNRVIIHELCSYSAHPENEDWTCFEQSASLDIKSFFGFESTVEKIAMKQYASSIKKGKEIIEFYLNQLEEEGISHVPRWTPSLDAPSSSVTTKPVCATPKLLQLELPVTPAVSIPVSTDANDRELADATQSEATSNDVTNQPDDQMENQTGTPDG
;
A
#
# COMPACT_ATOMS: atom_id res chain seq x y z
N MET A 1 18.60 -12.97 -13.02
CA MET A 1 18.96 -11.73 -13.78
C MET A 1 18.58 -10.58 -12.88
N VAL A 2 19.51 -9.68 -12.58
CA VAL A 2 19.24 -8.56 -11.65
C VAL A 2 18.78 -7.34 -12.45
N GLN A 3 17.60 -6.85 -12.13
CA GLN A 3 17.10 -5.55 -12.60
C GLN A 3 17.14 -4.56 -11.46
N LYS A 4 17.47 -3.30 -11.78
CA LYS A 4 17.52 -2.20 -10.83
C LYS A 4 16.66 -1.06 -11.34
N TYR A 5 15.99 -0.39 -10.42
CA TYR A 5 15.12 0.74 -10.67
C TYR A 5 15.45 1.86 -9.70
N GLN A 6 15.40 3.08 -10.20
CA GLN A 6 15.50 4.30 -9.42
C GLN A 6 14.37 5.20 -9.91
N SER A 7 13.54 5.72 -9.02
CA SER A 7 12.59 6.75 -9.42
C SER A 7 13.29 8.11 -9.46
N PRO A 8 12.77 9.05 -10.27
CA PRO A 8 13.10 10.46 -10.08
C PRO A 8 12.79 10.89 -8.64
N ILE A 9 13.56 11.85 -8.15
CA ILE A 9 13.30 12.50 -6.86
C ILE A 9 11.95 13.21 -6.95
N ARG A 10 11.11 13.02 -5.94
CA ARG A 10 9.84 13.74 -5.78
C ARG A 10 9.97 14.78 -4.69
N VAL A 11 9.21 15.85 -4.82
CA VAL A 11 9.11 16.89 -3.80
C VAL A 11 7.63 17.07 -3.42
N TYR A 12 7.34 16.86 -2.15
CA TYR A 12 6.07 17.25 -1.53
C TYR A 12 6.22 18.65 -0.96
N LYS A 13 5.30 19.55 -1.29
CA LYS A 13 5.32 20.94 -0.81
C LYS A 13 4.68 21.05 0.58
N HIS A 14 5.06 20.14 1.47
CA HIS A 14 4.58 20.03 2.84
C HIS A 14 5.75 19.71 3.79
N PRO A 15 5.71 20.19 5.05
CA PRO A 15 6.76 19.92 6.03
C PRO A 15 6.92 18.43 6.28
N PHE A 16 8.15 18.00 6.53
CA PHE A 16 8.51 16.60 6.78
C PHE A 16 7.59 15.94 7.82
N GLU A 17 7.33 16.64 8.91
CA GLU A 17 6.56 16.16 10.04
C GLU A 17 5.11 15.83 9.65
N LEU A 18 4.50 16.64 8.78
CA LEU A 18 3.16 16.40 8.28
C LEU A 18 3.12 15.24 7.26
N VAL A 19 4.16 15.13 6.43
CA VAL A 19 4.32 13.99 5.50
C VAL A 19 4.51 12.68 6.26
N MET A 20 5.20 12.69 7.41
CA MET A 20 5.36 11.50 8.26
C MET A 20 4.02 11.08 8.87
N GLU A 21 3.22 12.03 9.33
CA GLU A 21 1.86 11.75 9.83
C GLU A 21 1.00 11.12 8.72
N ALA A 22 1.01 11.70 7.51
CA ALA A 22 0.30 11.16 6.35
C ALA A 22 0.81 9.76 5.94
N TYR A 23 2.12 9.51 6.07
CA TYR A 23 2.73 8.22 5.79
C TYR A 23 2.21 7.12 6.72
N GLU A 24 2.08 7.41 8.02
CA GLU A 24 1.64 6.45 9.04
C GLU A 24 0.15 6.09 8.90
N ARG A 25 -0.70 6.98 8.32
CA ARG A 25 -2.12 6.69 8.00
C ARG A 25 -2.34 5.51 7.06
N ARG A 26 -1.28 5.01 6.42
CA ARG A 26 -1.34 3.85 5.52
C ARG A 26 -1.38 2.52 6.27
N PHE A 27 -1.12 2.49 7.57
CA PHE A 27 -1.06 1.26 8.36
C PHE A 27 -2.27 1.12 9.31
N PRO A 28 -2.65 -0.12 9.68
CA PRO A 28 -2.08 -1.40 9.24
C PRO A 28 -2.54 -1.82 7.83
N THR A 29 -3.55 -1.13 7.29
CA THR A 29 -4.07 -1.35 5.93
C THR A 29 -4.30 -0.01 5.23
N CYS A 30 -4.27 -0.01 3.90
CA CYS A 30 -4.51 1.19 3.11
C CYS A 30 -5.51 0.89 1.99
N HIS A 31 -6.72 1.43 2.09
CA HIS A 31 -7.78 1.21 1.09
C HIS A 31 -7.40 1.71 -0.32
N LEU A 32 -6.47 2.67 -0.42
CA LEU A 32 -5.92 3.15 -1.69
C LEU A 32 -4.89 2.21 -2.33
N ILE A 33 -4.42 1.22 -1.57
CA ILE A 33 -3.54 0.14 -2.03
C ILE A 33 -4.30 -1.19 -1.85
N PRO A 34 -5.23 -1.56 -2.75
CA PRO A 34 -6.11 -2.73 -2.53
C PRO A 34 -5.39 -4.05 -2.28
N MET A 35 -4.16 -4.21 -2.80
CA MET A 35 -3.36 -5.41 -2.54
C MET A 35 -2.65 -5.41 -1.20
N PHE A 36 -2.49 -4.27 -0.54
CA PHE A 36 -1.88 -4.20 0.79
C PHE A 36 -2.95 -4.47 1.84
N VAL A 37 -3.06 -5.74 2.20
CA VAL A 37 -4.21 -6.24 2.97
C VAL A 37 -3.98 -6.26 4.47
N ASP A 38 -2.72 -6.23 4.93
CA ASP A 38 -2.37 -6.21 6.35
C ASP A 38 -0.92 -5.82 6.61
N SER A 39 -0.63 -5.37 7.82
CA SER A 39 0.72 -5.11 8.33
C SER A 39 0.79 -5.34 9.84
N GLU A 40 1.72 -6.20 10.24
CA GLU A 40 1.98 -6.55 11.63
C GLU A 40 3.31 -5.94 12.08
N VAL A 41 3.33 -5.23 13.21
CA VAL A 41 4.58 -4.76 13.84
C VAL A 41 5.25 -5.95 14.55
N LEU A 42 6.48 -6.26 14.15
CA LEU A 42 7.29 -7.33 14.75
C LEU A 42 8.19 -6.81 15.87
N GLU A 43 8.79 -5.64 15.66
CA GLU A 43 9.69 -4.98 16.59
C GLU A 43 9.51 -3.47 16.49
N GLU A 44 9.56 -2.78 17.63
CA GLU A 44 9.46 -1.34 17.73
C GLU A 44 10.39 -0.85 18.83
N THR A 45 11.26 0.10 18.51
CA THR A 45 12.22 0.68 19.46
C THR A 45 12.32 2.18 19.27
N GLU A 46 12.47 2.90 20.39
CA GLU A 46 12.69 4.34 20.37
C GLU A 46 13.97 4.67 21.15
N SER A 47 14.75 5.64 20.66
CA SER A 47 15.95 6.11 21.34
C SER A 47 15.60 6.79 22.67
N GLU A 48 16.56 6.82 23.60
CA GLU A 48 16.37 7.42 24.94
C GLU A 48 15.92 8.89 24.89
N ASP A 49 16.36 9.64 23.88
CA ASP A 49 15.99 11.04 23.64
C ASP A 49 14.74 11.24 22.75
N GLY A 50 14.10 10.15 22.32
CA GLY A 50 12.92 10.16 21.45
C GLY A 50 13.16 10.63 20.02
N SER A 51 14.43 10.84 19.62
CA SER A 51 14.78 11.38 18.30
C SER A 51 14.78 10.33 17.18
N VAL A 52 14.99 9.05 17.51
CA VAL A 52 15.00 7.95 16.54
C VAL A 52 13.95 6.93 16.92
N HIS A 53 13.10 6.57 15.97
CA HIS A 53 12.07 5.56 16.11
C HIS A 53 12.25 4.51 15.01
N ASN A 54 12.50 3.25 15.41
CA ASN A 54 12.63 2.13 14.50
C ASN A 54 11.43 1.21 14.61
N VAL A 55 10.85 0.85 13.46
CA VAL A 55 9.72 -0.09 13.40
C VAL A 55 9.98 -1.13 12.34
N GLN A 56 10.03 -2.39 12.73
CA GLN A 56 10.02 -3.52 11.82
C GLN A 56 8.61 -4.06 11.68
N ARG A 57 8.13 -4.18 10.44
CA ARG A 57 6.79 -4.67 10.11
C ARG A 57 6.86 -5.82 9.12
N ARG A 58 5.94 -6.78 9.24
CA ARG A 58 5.62 -7.74 8.18
C ARG A 58 4.40 -7.24 7.43
N CYS A 59 4.56 -6.91 6.16
CA CYS A 59 3.51 -6.49 5.25
C CYS A 59 2.97 -7.68 4.47
N LYS A 60 1.64 -7.81 4.39
CA LYS A 60 0.94 -8.88 3.67
C LYS A 60 0.30 -8.33 2.40
N LEU A 61 0.67 -8.88 1.25
CA LEU A 61 0.17 -8.45 -0.05
C LEU A 61 -0.63 -9.55 -0.75
N ASP A 62 -1.83 -9.22 -1.22
CA ASP A 62 -2.58 -10.02 -2.20
C ASP A 62 -2.20 -9.60 -3.62
N VAL A 63 -1.12 -10.21 -4.13
CA VAL A 63 -0.64 -9.92 -5.48
C VAL A 63 -1.56 -10.59 -6.51
N ASP A 64 -2.00 -9.80 -7.49
CA ASP A 64 -2.76 -10.28 -8.64
C ASP A 64 -1.86 -11.12 -9.56
N ALA A 65 -1.74 -12.40 -9.22
CA ALA A 65 -1.02 -13.40 -10.00
C ALA A 65 -2.00 -14.42 -10.59
N PRO A 66 -1.77 -14.89 -11.84
CA PRO A 66 -2.52 -15.99 -12.43
C PRO A 66 -2.71 -17.16 -11.46
N ARG A 67 -3.93 -17.72 -11.41
CA ARG A 67 -4.29 -18.82 -10.47
C ARG A 67 -3.33 -20.01 -10.53
N LEU A 68 -2.75 -20.29 -11.69
CA LEU A 68 -1.73 -21.33 -11.86
C LEU A 68 -0.46 -21.01 -11.06
N LEU A 69 0.01 -19.76 -11.07
CA LEU A 69 1.18 -19.34 -10.30
C LEU A 69 0.91 -19.40 -8.79
N LYS A 70 -0.24 -18.90 -8.32
CA LYS A 70 -0.61 -19.02 -6.89
C LYS A 70 -0.64 -20.48 -6.45
N ARG A 71 -1.18 -21.39 -7.28
CA ARG A 71 -1.22 -22.84 -7.00
C ARG A 71 0.16 -23.49 -7.00
N ILE A 72 0.99 -23.22 -8.01
CA ILE A 72 2.36 -23.78 -8.12
C ILE A 72 3.22 -23.28 -6.96
N ALA A 73 3.04 -22.03 -6.57
CA ALA A 73 3.82 -21.38 -5.55
C ALA A 73 3.30 -21.69 -4.13
N GLY A 74 2.08 -22.22 -4.01
CA GLY A 74 1.52 -22.76 -2.77
C GLY A 74 1.15 -21.70 -1.73
N VAL A 75 1.00 -20.43 -2.13
CA VAL A 75 0.65 -19.33 -1.23
C VAL A 75 -0.39 -18.42 -1.88
N ASP A 76 -1.32 -17.92 -1.06
CA ASP A 76 -2.32 -16.93 -1.49
C ASP A 76 -1.82 -15.49 -1.38
N TYR A 77 -0.84 -15.26 -0.49
CA TYR A 77 -0.28 -13.96 -0.15
C TYR A 77 1.25 -13.96 -0.24
N VAL A 78 1.81 -12.78 -0.49
CA VAL A 78 3.25 -12.52 -0.44
C VAL A 78 3.53 -11.66 0.78
N TYR A 79 4.50 -12.08 1.59
CA TYR A 79 4.95 -11.34 2.75
C TYR A 79 6.25 -10.59 2.46
N PHE A 80 6.31 -9.35 2.92
CA PHE A 80 7.49 -8.50 2.89
C PHE A 80 7.86 -8.13 4.33
N SER A 81 9.15 -8.20 4.65
CA SER A 81 9.70 -7.51 5.81
C SER A 81 10.00 -6.08 5.42
N GLN A 82 9.61 -5.13 6.26
CA GLN A 82 9.84 -3.71 6.09
C GLN A 82 10.41 -3.14 7.39
N GLU A 83 11.56 -2.48 7.30
CA GLU A 83 12.20 -1.81 8.42
C GLU A 83 12.19 -0.30 8.17
N ASN A 84 11.64 0.44 9.11
CA ASN A 84 11.59 1.89 9.09
C ASN A 84 12.52 2.44 10.16
N THR A 85 13.37 3.40 9.79
CA THR A 85 14.16 4.22 10.71
C THR A 85 13.74 5.68 10.53
N LEU A 86 12.89 6.17 11.43
CA LEU A 86 12.49 7.57 11.50
C LEU A 86 13.47 8.31 12.42
N ASN A 87 14.22 9.26 11.87
CA ASN A 87 15.05 10.18 12.64
C ASN A 87 14.39 11.57 12.63
N LYS A 88 13.73 11.92 13.73
CA LYS A 88 13.01 13.19 13.90
C LYS A 88 13.97 14.38 14.04
N ARG A 89 15.21 14.16 14.47
CA ARG A 89 16.25 15.19 14.59
C ARG A 89 16.80 15.59 13.23
N GLU A 90 17.22 14.60 12.45
CA GLU A 90 17.74 14.80 11.09
C GLU A 90 16.62 14.98 10.05
N ARG A 91 15.37 14.78 10.46
CA ARG A 91 14.16 14.89 9.62
C ARG A 91 14.26 13.96 8.40
N THR A 92 14.57 12.69 8.68
CA THR A 92 14.65 11.64 7.68
C THR A 92 13.83 10.42 8.10
N LEU A 93 13.26 9.74 7.11
CA LEU A 93 12.68 8.41 7.27
C LEU A 93 13.30 7.51 6.20
N HIS A 94 14.07 6.53 6.64
CA HIS A 94 14.61 5.48 5.79
C HIS A 94 13.73 4.24 5.92
N ILE A 95 13.43 3.62 4.78
CA ILE A 95 12.61 2.43 4.71
C ILE A 95 13.34 1.41 3.85
N GLU A 96 13.62 0.25 4.42
CA GLU A 96 14.17 -0.90 3.71
C GLU A 96 13.14 -2.00 3.68
N SER A 97 12.89 -2.60 2.51
CA SER A 97 11.95 -3.70 2.39
C SER A 97 12.49 -4.83 1.54
N HIS A 98 12.19 -6.06 1.92
CA HIS A 98 12.49 -7.25 1.13
C HIS A 98 11.40 -8.31 1.26
N ASN A 99 11.25 -9.13 0.23
CA ASN A 99 10.28 -10.23 0.28
C ASN A 99 10.78 -11.37 1.17
N GLU A 100 9.93 -11.86 2.07
CA GLU A 100 10.18 -13.09 2.82
C GLU A 100 9.70 -14.30 2.02
N THR A 101 8.50 -14.18 1.44
CA THR A 101 7.89 -15.23 0.62
C THR A 101 8.64 -15.32 -0.71
N PHE A 102 9.04 -16.54 -1.09
CA PHE A 102 9.86 -16.83 -2.29
C PHE A 102 11.27 -16.22 -2.27
N SER A 103 11.81 -15.80 -1.13
CA SER A 103 13.16 -15.23 -1.00
C SER A 103 14.28 -16.11 -1.58
N ASN A 104 14.09 -17.42 -1.66
CA ASN A 104 15.03 -18.37 -2.28
C ASN A 104 14.94 -18.43 -3.82
N ARG A 105 13.97 -17.77 -4.43
CA ARG A 105 13.63 -17.87 -5.87
C ARG A 105 13.56 -16.52 -6.54
N VAL A 106 12.97 -15.55 -5.86
CA VAL A 106 12.81 -14.17 -6.29
C VAL A 106 13.29 -13.31 -5.13
N ILE A 107 14.22 -12.40 -5.40
CA ILE A 107 14.76 -11.46 -4.42
C ILE A 107 14.31 -10.07 -4.87
N ILE A 108 13.47 -9.45 -4.06
CA ILE A 108 13.03 -8.06 -4.20
C ILE A 108 13.62 -7.32 -3.01
N HIS A 109 14.28 -6.22 -3.29
CA HIS A 109 14.82 -5.32 -2.28
C HIS A 109 14.49 -3.89 -2.67
N GLU A 110 13.90 -3.13 -1.77
CA GLU A 110 13.49 -1.75 -1.98
C GLU A 110 14.05 -0.85 -0.88
N LEU A 111 14.57 0.31 -1.28
CA LEU A 111 15.00 1.37 -0.39
C LEU A 111 14.22 2.63 -0.72
N CYS A 112 13.54 3.19 0.26
CA CYS A 112 12.87 4.48 0.18
C CYS A 112 13.43 5.44 1.22
N SER A 113 13.44 6.73 0.89
CA SER A 113 13.90 7.78 1.79
C SER A 113 12.99 9.00 1.67
N TYR A 114 12.46 9.45 2.79
CA TYR A 114 11.91 10.80 2.92
C TYR A 114 12.91 11.66 3.69
N SER A 115 13.10 12.91 3.27
CA SER A 115 13.97 13.86 3.96
C SER A 115 13.45 15.27 3.82
N ALA A 116 13.74 16.13 4.80
CA ALA A 116 13.53 17.57 4.62
C ALA A 116 14.29 18.08 3.38
N HIS A 117 13.65 18.93 2.58
CA HIS A 117 14.27 19.45 1.36
C HIS A 117 15.44 20.39 1.70
N PRO A 118 16.62 20.20 1.09
CA PRO A 118 17.85 20.90 1.50
C PRO A 118 17.81 22.41 1.29
N GLU A 119 17.01 22.89 0.33
CA GLU A 119 16.86 24.33 0.04
C GLU A 119 15.59 24.96 0.64
N ASN A 120 14.66 24.15 1.17
CA ASN A 120 13.40 24.64 1.72
C ASN A 120 12.92 23.70 2.83
N GLU A 121 13.10 24.11 4.08
CA GLU A 121 12.79 23.28 5.24
C GLU A 121 11.31 22.93 5.39
N ASP A 122 10.41 23.62 4.69
CA ASP A 122 8.96 23.36 4.72
C ASP A 122 8.52 22.38 3.62
N TRP A 123 9.45 21.83 2.84
CA TRP A 123 9.20 20.81 1.83
C TRP A 123 9.89 19.48 2.19
N THR A 124 9.42 18.41 1.56
CA THR A 124 9.93 17.05 1.77
C THR A 124 10.35 16.43 0.46
N CYS A 125 11.59 15.94 0.39
CA CYS A 125 12.10 15.11 -0.69
C CYS A 125 11.69 13.65 -0.46
N PHE A 126 11.43 12.94 -1.56
CA PHE A 126 11.23 11.50 -1.56
C PHE A 126 12.01 10.84 -2.69
N GLU A 127 12.75 9.82 -2.32
CA GLU A 127 13.59 9.01 -3.20
C GLU A 127 13.25 7.54 -3.00
N GLN A 128 13.27 6.76 -4.08
CA GLN A 128 13.09 5.31 -3.99
C GLN A 128 13.90 4.59 -5.05
N SER A 129 14.39 3.43 -4.66
CA SER A 129 15.15 2.51 -5.50
C SER A 129 14.70 1.08 -5.21
N ALA A 130 14.75 0.21 -6.21
CA ALA A 130 14.49 -1.20 -6.01
C ALA A 130 15.39 -2.07 -6.87
N SER A 131 15.58 -3.31 -6.43
CA SER A 131 16.19 -4.37 -7.21
C SER A 131 15.30 -5.61 -7.23
N LEU A 132 15.29 -6.29 -8.37
CA LEU A 132 14.59 -7.53 -8.60
C LEU A 132 15.60 -8.53 -9.17
N ASP A 133 15.81 -9.65 -8.49
CA ASP A 133 16.58 -10.77 -9.01
C ASP A 133 15.77 -12.07 -8.99
N ILE A 134 15.49 -12.58 -10.17
CA ILE A 134 14.84 -13.88 -10.35
C ILE A 134 15.93 -14.93 -10.52
N LYS A 135 16.06 -15.81 -9.51
CA LYS A 135 16.98 -16.95 -9.51
C LYS A 135 16.39 -18.10 -10.34
N SER A 136 15.16 -18.50 -10.01
CA SER A 136 14.38 -19.51 -10.73
C SER A 136 12.94 -19.49 -10.22
N PHE A 137 11.97 -19.64 -11.11
CA PHE A 137 10.56 -19.71 -10.76
C PHE A 137 9.79 -20.68 -11.67
N PHE A 138 10.18 -21.95 -11.65
CA PHE A 138 9.47 -23.05 -12.32
C PHE A 138 9.22 -22.85 -13.83
N GLY A 139 10.08 -22.11 -14.55
CA GLY A 139 9.87 -21.83 -15.97
C GLY A 139 8.91 -20.67 -16.26
N PHE A 140 8.47 -19.94 -15.23
CA PHE A 140 7.60 -18.75 -15.34
C PHE A 140 8.35 -17.44 -15.06
N GLU A 141 9.66 -17.43 -15.18
CA GLU A 141 10.52 -16.30 -14.81
C GLU A 141 10.07 -15.00 -15.50
N SER A 142 9.82 -15.03 -16.81
CA SER A 142 9.37 -13.88 -17.59
C SER A 142 7.98 -13.36 -17.19
N THR A 143 7.11 -14.25 -16.70
CA THR A 143 5.77 -13.87 -16.24
C THR A 143 5.84 -13.20 -14.87
N VAL A 144 6.62 -13.77 -13.94
CA VAL A 144 6.88 -13.17 -12.63
C VAL A 144 7.55 -11.81 -12.78
N GLU A 145 8.54 -11.71 -13.66
CA GLU A 145 9.21 -10.46 -14.00
C GLU A 145 8.22 -9.40 -14.46
N LYS A 146 7.36 -9.73 -15.44
CA LYS A 146 6.35 -8.80 -15.95
C LYS A 146 5.37 -8.37 -14.85
N ILE A 147 4.95 -9.27 -13.96
CA ILE A 147 4.05 -8.95 -12.85
C ILE A 147 4.73 -8.01 -11.85
N ALA A 148 5.94 -8.37 -11.40
CA ALA A 148 6.72 -7.56 -10.46
C ALA A 148 6.96 -6.15 -11.03
N MET A 149 7.31 -6.06 -12.31
CA MET A 149 7.53 -4.79 -12.99
C MET A 149 6.29 -3.93 -13.13
N LYS A 150 5.17 -4.54 -13.55
CA LYS A 150 3.89 -3.85 -13.61
C LYS A 150 3.48 -3.34 -12.23
N GLN A 151 3.68 -4.15 -11.19
CA GLN A 151 3.31 -3.78 -9.83
C GLN A 151 4.18 -2.65 -9.30
N TYR A 152 5.49 -2.73 -9.50
CA TYR A 152 6.42 -1.69 -9.10
C TYR A 152 6.11 -0.37 -9.81
N ALA A 153 5.96 -0.37 -11.14
CA ALA A 153 5.58 0.83 -11.88
C ALA A 153 4.26 1.45 -11.38
N SER A 154 3.29 0.61 -11.00
CA SER A 154 2.04 1.08 -10.40
C SER A 154 2.23 1.69 -9.00
N SER A 155 3.11 1.13 -8.15
CA SER A 155 3.36 1.67 -6.81
C SER A 155 4.04 3.03 -6.89
N ILE A 156 4.99 3.20 -7.82
CA ILE A 156 5.65 4.49 -8.11
C ILE A 156 4.62 5.60 -8.40
N LYS A 157 3.65 5.32 -9.27
CA LYS A 157 2.65 6.30 -9.70
C LYS A 157 1.69 6.64 -8.55
N LYS A 158 1.18 5.62 -7.85
CA LYS A 158 0.19 5.77 -6.79
C LYS A 158 0.76 6.33 -5.49
N GLY A 159 2.07 6.14 -5.23
CA GLY A 159 2.70 6.57 -3.98
C GLY A 159 2.48 8.06 -3.68
N LYS A 160 2.61 8.91 -4.70
CA LYS A 160 2.32 10.34 -4.58
C LYS A 160 0.85 10.59 -4.23
N GLU A 161 -0.07 9.99 -5.00
CA GLU A 161 -1.52 10.19 -4.84
C GLU A 161 -1.99 9.78 -3.43
N ILE A 162 -1.39 8.73 -2.86
CA ILE A 162 -1.72 8.25 -1.51
C ILE A 162 -1.29 9.24 -0.43
N ILE A 163 -0.06 9.75 -0.50
CA ILE A 163 0.42 10.73 0.48
C ILE A 163 -0.39 12.02 0.39
N GLU A 164 -0.64 12.53 -0.82
CA GLU A 164 -1.47 13.73 -1.04
C GLU A 164 -2.90 13.54 -0.51
N PHE A 165 -3.49 12.36 -0.69
CA PHE A 165 -4.79 12.06 -0.13
C PHE A 165 -4.81 12.16 1.40
N TYR A 166 -3.84 11.56 2.09
CA TYR A 166 -3.80 11.62 3.55
C TYR A 166 -3.40 12.99 4.08
N LEU A 167 -2.62 13.78 3.34
CA LEU A 167 -2.38 15.19 3.65
C LEU A 167 -3.68 16.00 3.63
N ASN A 168 -4.54 15.80 2.63
CA ASN A 168 -5.85 16.45 2.57
C ASN A 168 -6.76 15.98 3.72
N GLN A 169 -6.74 14.69 4.06
CA GLN A 169 -7.50 14.19 5.22
C GLN A 169 -7.04 14.83 6.54
N LEU A 170 -5.73 14.98 6.73
CA LEU A 170 -5.18 15.67 7.90
C LEU A 170 -5.68 17.11 7.98
N GLU A 171 -5.71 17.82 6.85
CA GLU A 171 -6.26 19.18 6.78
C GLU A 171 -7.75 19.23 7.15
N GLU A 172 -8.56 18.30 6.62
CA GLU A 172 -9.99 18.17 6.95
C GLU A 172 -10.24 17.88 8.44
N GLU A 173 -9.32 17.15 9.08
CA GLU A 173 -9.33 16.88 10.52
C GLU A 173 -8.80 18.05 11.37
N GLY A 174 -8.32 19.12 10.73
CA GLY A 174 -7.74 20.30 11.39
C GLY A 174 -6.28 20.15 11.78
N ILE A 175 -5.59 19.11 11.33
CA ILE A 175 -4.16 18.86 11.54
C ILE A 175 -3.37 19.49 10.39
N SER A 176 -3.06 20.78 10.52
CA SER A 176 -2.26 21.52 9.54
C SER A 176 -0.80 21.68 9.94
N HIS A 177 -0.44 21.32 11.18
CA HIS A 177 0.91 21.46 11.71
C HIS A 177 1.25 20.36 12.71
N VAL A 178 2.42 19.74 12.53
CA VAL A 178 3.00 18.77 13.46
C VAL A 178 4.32 19.37 13.98
N PRO A 179 4.51 19.52 15.30
CA PRO A 179 5.72 20.11 15.86
C PRO A 179 6.99 19.33 15.49
N ARG A 180 8.06 20.06 15.17
CA ARG A 180 9.40 19.46 15.01
C ARG A 180 9.89 18.92 16.36
N TRP A 181 10.65 17.83 16.31
CA TRP A 181 11.29 17.31 17.50
C TRP A 181 12.32 18.30 18.05
N THR A 182 12.39 18.43 19.37
CA THR A 182 13.37 19.25 20.07
C THR A 182 14.03 18.42 21.17
N PRO A 183 15.34 18.60 21.40
CA PRO A 183 16.02 17.93 22.52
C PRO A 183 15.35 18.28 23.85
N SER A 184 15.08 17.26 24.67
CA SER A 184 14.68 17.50 26.06
C SER A 184 15.88 18.06 26.82
N LEU A 185 15.70 19.20 27.48
CA LEU A 185 16.76 19.85 28.27
C LEU A 185 17.17 19.04 29.51
N ASP A 186 16.37 18.04 29.89
CA ASP A 186 16.51 17.26 31.13
C ASP A 186 17.10 15.85 30.94
N ALA A 187 17.53 15.46 29.74
CA ALA A 187 18.04 14.11 29.49
C ALA A 187 19.53 13.96 29.90
N PRO A 188 19.87 13.11 30.89
CA PRO A 188 21.26 12.78 31.19
C PRO A 188 21.88 12.00 30.02
N SER A 189 23.17 12.25 29.75
CA SER A 189 23.87 11.64 28.63
C SER A 189 23.98 10.12 28.79
N SER A 190 23.37 9.40 27.84
CA SER A 190 23.77 8.08 27.35
C SER A 190 23.79 6.93 28.37
N SER A 191 22.69 6.18 28.46
CA SER A 191 22.79 4.75 28.77
C SER A 191 21.63 3.96 28.14
N VAL A 192 21.99 3.09 27.19
CA VAL A 192 21.06 2.16 26.52
C VAL A 192 20.32 1.33 27.56
N THR A 193 19.03 1.64 27.75
CA THR A 193 18.12 0.83 28.57
C THR A 193 17.13 0.14 27.62
N THR A 194 17.38 -1.12 27.31
CA THR A 194 16.39 -1.99 26.68
C THR A 194 15.27 -2.27 27.68
N LYS A 195 14.10 -1.66 27.48
CA LYS A 195 12.87 -2.09 28.16
C LYS A 195 12.13 -3.08 27.24
N PRO A 196 11.83 -4.31 27.68
CA PRO A 196 10.81 -5.10 27.03
C PRO A 196 9.45 -4.60 27.54
N VAL A 197 8.57 -4.13 26.65
CA VAL A 197 7.17 -3.86 27.01
C VAL A 197 6.27 -4.85 26.26
N CYS A 198 5.43 -5.48 27.07
CA CYS A 198 4.56 -6.60 26.80
C CYS A 198 3.24 -6.15 26.15
N ALA A 199 2.77 -6.97 25.20
CA ALA A 199 1.39 -7.24 24.79
C ALA A 199 0.33 -6.13 24.87
N THR A 200 -0.16 -5.77 23.68
CA THR A 200 -1.53 -5.42 23.29
C THR A 200 -2.49 -4.93 24.39
N PRO A 201 -2.97 -3.67 24.36
CA PRO A 201 -4.07 -3.26 25.21
C PRO A 201 -5.36 -3.97 24.76
N LYS A 202 -5.95 -4.74 25.68
CA LYS A 202 -7.26 -5.35 25.54
C LYS A 202 -8.32 -4.24 25.44
N LEU A 203 -9.05 -4.21 24.32
CA LEU A 203 -10.14 -3.27 24.05
C LEU A 203 -11.16 -3.31 25.20
N LEU A 204 -11.36 -2.19 25.91
CA LEU A 204 -12.49 -2.02 26.81
C LEU A 204 -13.76 -1.87 25.94
N GLN A 205 -14.53 -2.95 25.85
CA GLN A 205 -15.87 -2.93 25.27
C GLN A 205 -16.76 -2.04 26.14
N LEU A 206 -17.14 -0.88 25.61
CA LEU A 206 -18.22 -0.07 26.16
C LEU A 206 -19.54 -0.79 25.81
N GLU A 207 -20.20 -1.40 26.78
CA GLU A 207 -21.55 -1.95 26.56
C GLU A 207 -22.56 -0.81 26.43
N LEU A 208 -23.22 -0.73 25.27
CA LEU A 208 -24.40 0.10 25.08
C LEU A 208 -25.62 -0.61 25.69
N PRO A 209 -26.50 0.10 26.41
CA PRO A 209 -27.68 -0.50 27.03
C PRO A 209 -28.70 -0.92 25.97
N VAL A 210 -29.00 -2.22 25.92
CA VAL A 210 -30.08 -2.81 25.12
C VAL A 210 -31.42 -2.44 25.75
N THR A 211 -32.28 -1.74 25.00
CA THR A 211 -33.68 -1.54 25.36
C THR A 211 -34.49 -2.79 25.02
N PRO A 212 -35.43 -3.24 25.88
CA PRO A 212 -36.24 -4.41 25.59
C PRO A 212 -37.31 -4.10 24.53
N ALA A 213 -37.43 -5.00 23.55
CA ALA A 213 -38.44 -4.95 22.51
C ALA A 213 -39.85 -5.17 23.10
N VAL A 214 -40.75 -4.23 22.80
CA VAL A 214 -42.18 -4.32 23.09
C VAL A 214 -42.80 -5.41 22.19
N SER A 215 -43.47 -6.37 22.82
CA SER A 215 -44.23 -7.43 22.16
C SER A 215 -45.58 -6.87 21.67
N ILE A 216 -45.86 -7.01 20.37
CA ILE A 216 -47.21 -6.78 19.81
C ILE A 216 -47.77 -8.16 19.38
N PRO A 217 -49.00 -8.51 19.77
CA PRO A 217 -49.55 -9.83 19.48
C PRO A 217 -50.08 -9.94 18.03
N VAL A 218 -50.02 -11.19 17.58
CA VAL A 218 -50.50 -11.78 16.33
C VAL A 218 -51.89 -11.28 15.89
N SER A 219 -52.04 -11.09 14.59
CA SER A 219 -53.31 -11.32 13.89
C SER A 219 -53.06 -12.17 12.65
N THR A 220 -53.75 -13.30 12.64
CA THR A 220 -53.87 -14.30 11.60
C THR A 220 -54.56 -13.71 10.37
N ASP A 221 -54.06 -14.00 9.17
CA ASP A 221 -54.94 -14.49 8.11
C ASP A 221 -54.15 -15.27 7.07
N ALA A 222 -54.69 -16.45 6.78
CA ALA A 222 -54.23 -17.38 5.77
C ALA A 222 -54.65 -16.89 4.38
N ASN A 223 -53.77 -17.06 3.41
CA ASN A 223 -54.20 -17.47 2.08
C ASN A 223 -53.04 -18.14 1.33
N ASP A 224 -53.23 -19.43 1.11
CA ASP A 224 -52.49 -20.25 0.17
C ASP A 224 -52.58 -19.68 -1.25
N ARG A 225 -51.46 -19.71 -1.98
CA ARG A 225 -51.45 -20.11 -3.38
C ARG A 225 -50.03 -20.40 -3.85
N GLU A 226 -49.75 -21.70 -3.93
CA GLU A 226 -48.72 -22.31 -4.74
C GLU A 226 -49.10 -22.19 -6.22
N LEU A 227 -48.16 -21.79 -7.09
CA LEU A 227 -48.15 -22.28 -8.48
C LEU A 227 -46.72 -22.24 -9.04
N ALA A 228 -46.35 -23.39 -9.59
CA ALA A 228 -45.04 -23.72 -10.14
C ALA A 228 -44.86 -23.23 -11.59
N ASP A 229 -43.59 -23.17 -11.97
CA ASP A 229 -42.99 -23.59 -13.24
C ASP A 229 -43.44 -22.93 -14.57
N ALA A 230 -42.48 -22.34 -15.27
CA ALA A 230 -42.46 -22.32 -16.74
C ALA A 230 -41.07 -21.98 -17.30
N THR A 231 -40.71 -22.80 -18.27
CA THR A 231 -39.44 -23.03 -18.93
C THR A 231 -39.27 -22.13 -20.17
N GLN A 232 -38.01 -21.88 -20.57
CA GLN A 232 -37.44 -21.68 -21.93
C GLN A 232 -38.22 -20.97 -23.07
N SER A 233 -37.50 -20.09 -23.79
CA SER A 233 -37.45 -19.98 -25.27
C SER A 233 -36.28 -19.04 -25.65
N GLU A 234 -35.24 -19.50 -26.36
CA GLU A 234 -35.07 -19.51 -27.84
C GLU A 234 -35.36 -18.14 -28.49
N ALA A 235 -34.39 -17.39 -29.03
CA ALA A 235 -33.50 -17.60 -30.19
C ALA A 235 -34.04 -16.91 -31.46
N THR A 236 -33.12 -16.26 -32.19
CA THR A 236 -33.18 -15.76 -33.59
C THR A 236 -34.09 -14.56 -33.88
N SER A 237 -33.80 -13.58 -34.75
CA SER A 237 -32.66 -13.21 -35.61
C SER A 237 -32.98 -11.85 -36.30
N ASN A 238 -31.99 -11.31 -37.04
CA ASN A 238 -32.10 -10.40 -38.21
C ASN A 238 -32.20 -8.88 -37.93
N ASP A 239 -31.55 -7.96 -38.65
CA ASP A 239 -30.55 -7.97 -39.74
C ASP A 239 -30.13 -6.51 -40.02
N VAL A 240 -28.91 -6.30 -40.57
CA VAL A 240 -28.49 -5.30 -41.62
C VAL A 240 -28.86 -3.80 -41.44
N THR A 241 -28.03 -2.76 -41.60
CA THR A 241 -27.01 -2.32 -42.60
C THR A 241 -26.36 -1.05 -41.95
N ASN A 242 -25.11 -0.63 -42.12
CA ASN A 242 -24.50 -0.02 -43.31
C ASN A 242 -23.09 0.46 -42.92
N GLN A 243 -22.08 0.14 -43.72
CA GLN A 243 -20.83 0.92 -43.85
C GLN A 243 -21.01 1.96 -44.97
N PRO A 244 -20.13 2.97 -45.01
CA PRO A 244 -19.27 3.01 -46.19
C PRO A 244 -17.79 3.26 -45.87
N ASP A 245 -16.98 2.79 -46.81
CA ASP A 245 -15.55 3.00 -47.03
C ASP A 245 -15.14 4.48 -47.04
N ASP A 246 -13.90 4.76 -46.62
CA ASP A 246 -13.05 5.67 -47.39
C ASP A 246 -11.57 5.29 -47.23
N GLN A 247 -10.93 5.01 -48.38
CA GLN A 247 -9.49 4.79 -48.52
C GLN A 247 -8.82 6.12 -48.86
N MET A 248 -7.66 6.39 -48.27
CA MET A 248 -6.60 7.15 -48.96
C MET A 248 -5.21 6.59 -48.60
N GLU A 249 -4.59 5.97 -49.58
CA GLU A 249 -3.13 5.90 -49.72
C GLU A 249 -2.55 7.32 -49.89
N ASN A 250 -1.38 7.62 -49.31
CA ASN A 250 -0.12 7.58 -50.07
C ASN A 250 1.12 8.15 -49.33
N GLN A 251 2.23 7.49 -49.63
CA GLN A 251 3.59 8.01 -49.90
C GLN A 251 4.53 8.46 -48.75
N THR A 252 5.46 7.55 -48.48
CA THR A 252 6.93 7.69 -48.46
C THR A 252 7.51 8.98 -49.06
N GLY A 253 8.47 9.57 -48.34
CA GLY A 253 9.40 10.58 -48.88
C GLY A 253 10.51 10.98 -47.89
N THR A 254 11.70 10.39 -48.07
CA THR A 254 13.03 11.01 -47.84
C THR A 254 13.66 11.16 -49.24
N PRO A 255 14.55 12.13 -49.55
CA PRO A 255 15.82 12.36 -48.83
C PRO A 255 16.35 13.83 -48.81
N ASP A 256 17.58 13.93 -48.30
CA ASP A 256 18.65 14.94 -48.44
C ASP A 256 18.78 16.08 -47.40
N GLY A 257 19.92 16.01 -46.71
CA GLY A 257 20.45 16.93 -45.70
C GLY A 257 21.51 16.26 -44.83
#